data_AF-A0A9D6L2R3-F1
#
_entry.id   AF-A0A9D6L2R3-F1
#
_cell.length_a   1.000
_cell.length_b   1.000
_cell.length_c   1.000
_cell.angle_alpha   90.00
_cell.angle_beta   90.00
_cell.angle_gamma   90.00
#
_symmetry.space_group_name_H-M   'P 1'
#
loop_
_entity.id
_entity.type
_entity.pdbx_description
1 polymer ?
#
loop_
_entity_poly.entity_id
_entity_poly.type
_entity_poly.pdbx_seq_one_letter_code
_entity_poly.pdbx_strand_id
1 'polypeptide(L)'
;MDHNLMEVLMPIAILGSFGTAIYFFARIMTDYILKKKMIEKGFVNDETQAIFKNHAAENKYSSLKWGLLAFFGGLSLIIMEYIPVRPESPLPYGLFSVSVSVGFLIYYFFVKKESEKRL
;
A
#
# COMPACT_ATOMS: atom_id res chain seq x y z
N MET A 1 21.14 11.62 -21.53
CA MET A 1 19.73 12.00 -21.44
C MET A 1 19.69 13.51 -21.41
N ASP A 2 19.13 14.15 -22.43
CA ASP A 2 19.22 15.61 -22.63
C ASP A 2 18.69 16.38 -21.43
N HIS A 3 19.48 17.34 -20.93
CA HIS A 3 19.16 18.15 -19.75
C HIS A 3 17.80 18.86 -19.88
N ASN A 4 17.49 19.31 -21.10
CA ASN A 4 16.21 19.94 -21.46
C ASN A 4 15.00 19.00 -21.29
N LEU A 5 15.17 17.70 -21.53
CA LEU A 5 14.06 16.74 -21.38
C LEU A 5 13.70 16.54 -19.91
N MET A 6 14.67 16.50 -19.00
CA MET A 6 14.40 16.36 -17.56
C MET A 6 13.71 17.60 -16.98
N GLU A 7 14.07 18.79 -17.46
CA GLU A 7 13.52 20.06 -17.01
C GLU A 7 12.02 20.21 -17.34
N VAL A 8 11.59 19.68 -18.49
CA VAL A 8 10.17 19.69 -18.90
C VAL A 8 9.41 18.50 -18.32
N LEU A 9 10.05 17.32 -18.21
CA LEU A 9 9.37 16.09 -17.79
C LEU A 9 9.05 16.09 -16.28
N MET A 10 9.90 16.66 -15.43
CA MET A 10 9.67 16.75 -13.98
C MET A 10 8.35 17.45 -13.62
N PRO A 11 8.07 18.69 -14.06
CA PRO A 11 6.82 19.36 -13.70
C PRO A 11 5.59 18.66 -14.27
N ILE A 12 5.69 18.04 -15.46
CA ILE A 12 4.59 17.25 -16.05
C ILE A 12 4.30 16.02 -15.19
N ALA A 13 5.32 15.31 -14.73
CA ALA A 13 5.17 14.14 -13.86
C ALA A 13 4.57 14.52 -12.50
N ILE A 14 4.99 15.65 -11.92
CA ILE A 14 4.45 16.16 -10.65
C ILE A 14 2.98 16.54 -10.81
N LEU A 15 2.64 17.35 -11.81
CA LEU A 15 1.26 17.78 -12.05
C LEU A 15 0.34 16.60 -12.40
N GLY A 16 0.83 15.66 -13.21
CA GLY A 16 0.10 14.45 -13.58
C GLY A 16 -0.18 13.54 -12.38
N SER A 17 0.85 13.26 -11.56
CA SER A 17 0.69 12.41 -10.37
C SER A 17 -0.24 13.06 -9.33
N PHE A 18 -0.13 14.37 -9.12
CA PHE A 18 -0.97 15.09 -8.17
C PHE A 18 -2.43 15.15 -8.62
N GLY A 19 -2.68 15.44 -9.91
CA GLY A 19 -4.03 15.43 -10.48
C GLY A 19 -4.69 14.04 -10.42
N THR A 20 -3.91 13.00 -10.70
CA THR A 20 -4.39 11.62 -10.61
C THR A 20 -4.73 11.25 -9.16
N ALA A 21 -3.90 11.64 -8.20
CA ALA A 21 -4.16 11.39 -6.77
C ALA A 21 -5.46 12.07 -6.30
N ILE A 22 -5.69 13.34 -6.68
CA ILE A 22 -6.92 14.07 -6.35
C ILE A 22 -8.14 13.41 -7.00
N TYR A 23 -8.04 13.02 -8.28
CA TYR A 23 -9.12 12.34 -8.98
C TYR A 23 -9.50 11.01 -8.32
N PHE A 24 -8.50 10.18 -7.99
CA PHE A 24 -8.73 8.92 -7.29
C PHE A 24 -9.34 9.14 -5.91
N PHE A 25 -8.85 10.13 -5.17
CA PHE A 25 -9.39 10.49 -3.85
C PHE A 25 -10.85 10.93 -3.94
N ALA A 26 -11.18 11.83 -4.88
CA ALA A 26 -12.53 12.30 -5.11
C ALA A 26 -13.47 11.16 -5.54
N ARG A 27 -12.99 10.25 -6.39
CA ARG A 27 -13.73 9.05 -6.81
C ARG A 27 -14.06 8.15 -5.62
N ILE A 28 -13.06 7.81 -4.80
CA ILE A 28 -13.24 6.97 -3.61
C ILE A 28 -14.24 7.60 -2.62
N MET A 29 -14.11 8.90 -2.38
CA MET A 29 -15.04 9.65 -1.52
C MET A 29 -16.46 9.65 -2.07
N THR A 30 -16.62 9.87 -3.37
CA THR A 30 -17.93 9.89 -4.03
C THR A 30 -18.60 8.52 -3.98
N ASP A 31 -17.86 7.45 -4.30
CA ASP A 31 -18.35 6.08 -4.23
C ASP A 31 -18.77 5.71 -2.79
N TYR A 32 -18.03 6.17 -1.78
CA TYR A 32 -18.38 5.98 -0.38
C TYR A 32 -19.69 6.70 -0.01
N ILE A 33 -19.84 7.97 -0.40
CA ILE A 33 -21.06 8.76 -0.11
C ILE A 33 -22.27 8.15 -0.84
N LEU A 34 -22.09 7.71 -2.09
CA LEU A 34 -23.15 7.05 -2.86
C LEU A 34 -23.58 5.75 -2.19
N LYS A 35 -22.63 4.89 -1.81
CA LYS A 35 -22.91 3.64 -1.09
C LYS A 35 -23.62 3.91 0.23
N LYS A 36 -23.16 4.88 1.01
CA LYS A 36 -23.79 5.27 2.28
C LYS A 36 -25.24 5.73 2.06
N LYS A 37 -25.49 6.60 1.07
CA LYS A 37 -26.83 7.09 0.74
C LYS A 37 -27.75 5.98 0.21
N MET A 38 -27.22 5.00 -0.53
CA MET A 38 -27.99 3.84 -0.97
C MET A 38 -28.44 2.95 0.20
N ILE A 39 -27.56 2.77 1.20
CA ILE A 39 -27.88 2.04 2.44
C ILE A 39 -28.95 2.79 3.25
N GLU A 40 -28.78 4.10 3.46
CA GLU A 40 -29.73 4.93 4.22
C GLU A 40 -31.13 5.02 3.58
N LYS A 41 -31.22 4.95 2.25
CA LYS A 41 -32.48 4.98 1.51
C LYS A 41 -33.19 3.62 1.37
N GLY A 42 -32.66 2.56 1.98
CA GLY A 42 -33.31 1.24 1.99
C GLY A 42 -33.25 0.48 0.66
N PHE A 43 -32.39 0.88 -0.28
CA PHE A 43 -32.18 0.17 -1.56
C PHE A 43 -31.30 -1.09 -1.43
N VAL A 44 -31.15 -1.63 -0.22
CA VAL A 44 -30.27 -2.76 0.07
C VAL A 44 -31.14 -3.99 0.29
N ASN A 45 -31.45 -4.69 -0.80
CA ASN A 45 -31.84 -6.09 -0.73
C ASN A 45 -30.73 -6.89 -0.04
N ASP A 46 -31.11 -7.92 0.72
CA ASP A 46 -30.19 -8.81 1.45
C ASP A 46 -29.10 -9.43 0.54
N GLU A 47 -29.38 -9.56 -0.76
CA GLU A 47 -28.45 -10.03 -1.78
C GLU A 47 -27.26 -9.07 -2.00
N THR A 48 -27.45 -7.75 -1.86
CA THR A 48 -26.39 -6.76 -2.05
C THR A 48 -25.44 -6.72 -0.83
N GLN A 49 -25.95 -6.99 0.38
CA GLN A 49 -25.10 -7.06 1.60
C GLN A 49 -24.09 -8.21 1.54
N ALA A 50 -24.44 -9.34 0.92
CA ALA A 50 -23.53 -10.46 0.73
C ALA A 50 -22.32 -10.09 -0.14
N ILE A 51 -22.54 -9.30 -1.21
CA ILE A 51 -21.47 -8.82 -2.10
C ILE A 51 -20.53 -7.84 -1.36
N PHE A 52 -21.09 -6.95 -0.53
CA PHE A 52 -20.30 -6.01 0.27
C PHE A 52 -19.45 -6.67 1.35
N LYS A 53 -19.95 -7.72 2.01
CA LYS A 53 -19.17 -8.48 3.01
C LYS A 53 -17.96 -9.19 2.40
N ASN A 54 -18.10 -9.73 1.19
CA ASN A 54 -17.00 -10.43 0.51
C ASN A 54 -15.85 -9.49 0.12
N HIS A 55 -16.17 -8.28 -0.37
CA HIS A 55 -15.15 -7.27 -0.70
C HIS A 55 -14.41 -6.72 0.53
N ALA A 56 -15.09 -6.57 1.67
CA ALA A 56 -14.45 -6.12 2.91
C ALA A 56 -13.50 -7.19 3.50
N ALA A 57 -13.82 -8.48 3.31
CA ALA A 57 -12.96 -9.58 3.75
C ALA A 57 -11.66 -9.68 2.93
N GLU A 58 -11.70 -9.40 1.62
CA GLU A 58 -10.52 -9.36 0.75
C GLU A 58 -9.52 -8.27 1.18
N ASN A 59 -10.02 -7.11 1.61
CA ASN A 59 -9.16 -5.98 1.96
C ASN A 59 -8.62 -6.03 3.40
N LYS A 60 -9.03 -7.01 4.21
CA LYS A 60 -8.66 -7.12 5.63
C LYS A 60 -7.15 -7.26 5.85
N TYR A 61 -6.44 -7.92 4.93
CA TYR A 61 -5.00 -8.15 5.04
C TYR A 61 -4.15 -7.05 4.39
N SER A 62 -4.76 -6.13 3.66
CA SER A 62 -4.03 -5.03 2.99
C SER A 62 -3.32 -4.13 4.01
N SER A 63 -4.02 -3.77 5.11
CA SER A 63 -3.40 -2.99 6.21
C SER A 63 -2.26 -3.73 6.90
N LEU A 64 -2.35 -5.07 7.02
CA LEU A 64 -1.30 -5.89 7.62
C LEU A 64 -0.03 -5.91 6.76
N LYS A 65 -0.19 -5.96 5.43
CA LYS A 65 0.93 -5.85 4.48
C LYS A 65 1.70 -4.55 4.65
N TRP A 66 1.00 -3.42 4.66
CA TRP A 66 1.62 -2.09 4.76
C TRP A 66 2.26 -1.85 6.12
N GLY A 67 1.62 -2.28 7.21
CA GLY A 67 2.19 -2.17 8.56
C GLY A 67 3.48 -2.96 8.72
N LEU A 68 3.54 -4.19 8.20
CA LEU A 68 4.72 -5.03 8.28
C LEU A 68 5.89 -4.49 7.45
N LEU A 69 5.59 -3.93 6.27
CA LEU A 69 6.60 -3.30 5.42
C LEU A 69 7.18 -2.04 6.06
N ALA A 70 6.34 -1.19 6.65
CA ALA A 70 6.77 -0.01 7.39
C ALA A 70 7.60 -0.39 8.61
N PHE A 71 7.22 -1.44 9.34
CA PHE A 71 7.95 -1.93 10.51
C PHE A 71 9.36 -2.40 10.14
N PHE A 72 9.51 -3.34 9.20
CA PHE A 72 10.82 -3.88 8.84
C PHE A 72 11.68 -2.87 8.06
N GLY A 73 11.06 -2.06 7.20
CA GLY A 73 11.73 -0.96 6.51
C GLY A 73 12.29 0.06 7.51
N GLY A 74 11.45 0.53 8.44
CA GLY A 74 11.87 1.46 9.49
C GLY A 74 12.93 0.87 10.42
N LEU A 75 12.80 -0.41 10.81
CA LEU A 75 13.80 -1.10 11.62
C LEU A 75 15.17 -1.12 10.94
N SER A 76 15.21 -1.37 9.62
CA SER A 76 16.48 -1.37 8.87
C SER A 76 17.15 0.02 8.85
N LEU A 77 16.37 1.10 8.78
CA LEU A 77 16.88 2.47 8.84
C LEU A 77 17.43 2.80 10.23
N ILE A 78 16.75 2.37 11.29
CA ILE A 78 17.25 2.51 12.67
C ILE A 78 18.57 1.77 12.84
N ILE A 79 18.68 0.52 12.34
CA ILE A 79 19.92 -0.25 12.41
C ILE A 79 21.04 0.41 11.62
N MET A 80 20.72 0.99 10.46
CA MET A 80 21.69 1.64 9.57
C MET A 80 22.40 2.83 10.23
N GLU A 81 21.72 3.57 11.11
CA GLU A 81 22.31 4.68 11.88
C GLU A 81 23.50 4.25 12.75
N TYR A 82 23.47 3.01 13.27
CA TYR A 82 24.51 2.50 14.16
C TYR A 82 25.67 1.82 13.43
N ILE A 83 25.59 1.66 12.10
CA ILE A 83 26.63 1.01 11.30
C ILE A 83 27.47 2.08 10.61
N PRO A 84 28.78 2.21 10.90
CA PRO A 84 29.66 3.10 10.16
C PRO A 84 29.92 2.52 8.76
N VAL A 85 29.16 2.98 7.77
CA VAL A 85 29.26 2.55 6.37
C VAL A 85 29.96 3.61 5.53
N ARG A 86 30.81 3.16 4.59
CA ARG A 86 31.38 4.05 3.57
C ARG A 86 30.26 4.49 2.60
N PRO A 87 30.30 5.73 2.07
CA PRO A 87 29.27 6.24 1.15
C PRO A 87 29.03 5.34 -0.07
N GLU A 88 30.09 4.71 -0.58
CA GLU A 88 30.05 3.85 -1.77
C GLU A 88 29.74 2.38 -1.45
N SER A 89 29.34 2.07 -0.21
CA SER A 89 29.11 0.69 0.20
C SER A 89 27.74 0.20 -0.27
N PRO A 90 27.62 -1.00 -0.87
CA PRO A 90 26.33 -1.61 -1.21
C PRO A 90 25.57 -2.15 0.02
N LEU A 91 26.21 -2.15 1.19
CA LEU A 91 25.71 -2.75 2.43
C LEU A 91 24.38 -2.13 2.94
N PRO A 92 24.17 -0.79 2.89
CA PRO A 92 22.90 -0.16 3.26
C PRO A 92 21.72 -0.67 2.43
N TYR A 93 21.90 -0.74 1.12
CA TYR A 93 20.87 -1.20 0.18
C TYR A 93 20.56 -2.70 0.39
N GLY A 94 21.59 -3.50 0.65
CA GLY A 94 21.45 -4.90 1.02
C GLY A 94 20.64 -5.08 2.31
N LEU A 95 20.97 -4.34 3.36
CA LEU A 95 20.27 -4.42 4.65
C LEU A 95 18.79 -4.04 4.53
N PHE A 96 18.50 -2.95 3.82
CA PHE A 96 17.14 -2.50 3.58
C PHE A 96 16.33 -3.53 2.78
N SER A 97 16.88 -4.01 1.65
CA SER A 97 16.20 -4.98 0.79
C SER A 97 15.94 -6.32 1.48
N VAL A 98 16.90 -6.84 2.26
CA VAL A 98 16.72 -8.06 3.05
C VAL A 98 15.63 -7.87 4.11
N SER A 99 15.64 -6.75 4.82
CA SER A 99 14.62 -6.46 5.86
C SER A 99 13.22 -6.40 5.26
N VAL A 100 13.06 -5.71 4.12
CA VAL A 100 11.78 -5.65 3.39
C VAL A 100 11.35 -7.03 2.90
N SER A 101 12.27 -7.84 2.37
CA SER A 101 12.00 -9.21 1.94
C SER A 101 11.49 -10.09 3.09
N VAL A 102 12.12 -10.00 4.27
CA VAL A 102 11.66 -10.69 5.48
C VAL A 102 10.24 -10.26 5.86
N GLY A 103 9.94 -8.96 5.79
CA GLY A 103 8.57 -8.46 5.98
C GLY A 103 7.56 -9.10 5.02
N PHE A 104 7.89 -9.22 3.73
CA PHE A 104 7.04 -9.90 2.75
C PHE A 104 6.86 -11.39 3.02
N LEU A 105 7.93 -12.10 3.40
CA LEU A 105 7.86 -13.52 3.71
C LEU A 105 6.95 -13.77 4.91
N ILE A 106 7.11 -12.99 5.98
CA ILE A 106 6.25 -13.07 7.16
C ILE A 106 4.79 -12.81 6.78
N TYR A 107 4.51 -11.76 5.99
CA TYR A 107 3.16 -11.50 5.49
C TYR A 107 2.57 -12.70 4.75
N TYR A 108 3.34 -13.32 3.84
CA TYR A 108 2.91 -14.48 3.08
C TYR A 108 2.54 -15.66 4.00
N PHE A 109 3.36 -15.96 5.01
CA PHE A 109 3.06 -17.02 5.98
C PHE A 109 1.80 -16.72 6.81
N PHE A 110 1.61 -15.47 7.24
CA PHE A 110 0.40 -15.06 7.97
C PHE A 110 -0.87 -15.24 7.13
N VAL A 111 -0.84 -14.79 5.87
CA VAL A 111 -1.99 -14.94 4.96
C VAL A 111 -2.26 -16.41 4.66
N LYS A 112 -1.20 -17.19 4.36
CA LYS A 112 -1.32 -18.63 4.07
C LYS A 112 -1.95 -19.40 5.25
N LYS A 113 -1.51 -19.14 6.47
CA LYS A 113 -2.04 -19.79 7.69
C LYS A 113 -3.52 -19.47 7.91
N GLU A 114 -3.92 -18.23 7.66
CA GLU A 114 -5.30 -17.78 7.84
C GLU A 114 -6.22 -18.29 6.72
N SER A 115 -5.70 -18.47 5.49
CA SER A 115 -6.45 -19.13 4.41
C SER A 115 -6.66 -20.62 4.67
N GLU A 116 -5.66 -21.29 5.24
CA GLU A 116 -5.72 -22.73 5.54
C GLU A 116 -6.65 -23.03 6.72
N LYS A 117 -6.76 -22.12 7.69
CA LYS A 117 -7.73 -22.19 8.81
C LYS A 117 -9.19 -22.00 8.39
N ARG A 118 -9.47 -21.54 7.17
CA ARG A 118 -10.82 -21.30 6.65
C ARG A 118 -11.35 -22.44 5.78
N LEU A 119 -10.54 -23.46 5.51
CA LEU A 119 -10.94 -24.74 4.88
C LEU A 119 -11.34 -25.75 5.97
#